data_AF-A0A660ZIB0-F1
#
_entry.id   AF-A0A660ZIB0-F1
#
_cell.length_a   1.000
_cell.length_b   1.000
_cell.length_c   1.000
_cell.angle_alpha   90.00
_cell.angle_beta   90.00
_cell.angle_gamma   90.00
#
_symmetry.space_group_name_H-M   'P 1'
#
loop_
_entity.id
_entity.type
_entity.pdbx_description
1 polymer ?
#
loop_
_entity_poly.entity_id
_entity_poly.type
_entity_poly.pdbx_seq_one_letter_code
_entity_poly.pdbx_strand_id
1 'polypeptide(L)'
;MRYIEEEGRTVEEALEKALEKAGIDRSEARFEVLNEGLGDEPARVRLYQDAEELDLIEGLIKEFLGILTSRVDVEIEPRKKGYYVNIHTRGYDSALIGRGGKTLEALEYLINLMLRRKKPNLQVELDIS
;
A
#
# COMPACT_ATOMS: atom_id res chain seq x y z
N MET A 1 -3.31 0.45 0.89
CA MET A 1 -4.24 0.03 -0.16
C MET A 1 -5.53 -0.41 0.50
N ARG A 2 -6.62 0.06 -0.09
CA ARG A 2 -7.93 0.13 0.53
C ARG A 2 -8.86 -0.70 -0.30
N TYR A 3 -9.40 -1.77 0.24
CA TYR A 3 -10.09 -2.75 -0.57
C TYR A 3 -11.62 -2.73 -0.46
N ILE A 4 -12.31 -3.08 -1.53
CA ILE A 4 -13.75 -3.31 -1.56
C ILE A 4 -14.01 -4.80 -1.70
N GLU A 5 -14.48 -5.43 -0.62
CA GLU A 5 -14.87 -6.83 -0.68
C GLU A 5 -16.30 -7.00 -1.15
N GLU A 6 -16.52 -7.78 -2.21
CA GLU A 6 -17.85 -8.05 -2.73
C GLU A 6 -18.03 -9.52 -3.05
N GLU A 7 -19.29 -9.95 -2.98
CA GLU A 7 -19.70 -11.31 -3.27
C GLU A 7 -20.59 -11.38 -4.50
N GLY A 8 -20.47 -12.48 -5.24
CA GLY A 8 -21.20 -12.74 -6.46
C GLY A 8 -21.43 -14.24 -6.62
N ARG A 9 -22.37 -14.60 -7.51
CA ARG A 9 -22.53 -16.01 -7.90
C ARG A 9 -21.29 -16.49 -8.66
N THR A 10 -20.60 -15.57 -9.32
CA THR A 10 -19.30 -15.78 -9.96
C THR A 10 -18.33 -14.69 -9.53
N VAL A 11 -17.03 -14.93 -9.69
CA VAL A 11 -15.97 -13.96 -9.41
C VAL A 11 -16.15 -12.68 -10.24
N GLU A 12 -16.55 -12.79 -11.51
CA GLU A 12 -16.88 -11.63 -12.36
C GLU A 12 -17.97 -10.75 -11.75
N GLU A 13 -19.05 -11.35 -11.22
CA GLU A 13 -20.15 -10.59 -10.63
C GLU A 13 -19.73 -9.89 -9.35
N ALA A 14 -18.90 -10.55 -8.52
CA ALA A 14 -18.31 -9.96 -7.33
C ALA A 14 -17.39 -8.78 -7.69
N LEU A 15 -16.58 -8.91 -8.74
CA LEU A 15 -15.65 -7.88 -9.19
C LEU A 15 -16.37 -6.69 -9.85
N GLU A 16 -17.37 -6.91 -10.70
CA GLU A 16 -18.17 -5.82 -11.27
C GLU A 16 -18.89 -5.03 -10.19
N LYS A 17 -19.49 -5.71 -9.21
CA LYS A 17 -20.06 -5.05 -8.03
C LYS A 17 -19.01 -4.26 -7.25
N ALA A 18 -17.82 -4.82 -7.09
CA ALA A 18 -16.73 -4.13 -6.42
C ALA A 18 -16.33 -2.87 -7.18
N LEU A 19 -16.19 -2.94 -8.50
CA LEU A 19 -15.78 -1.83 -9.37
C LEU A 19 -16.84 -0.74 -9.51
N GLU A 20 -18.11 -1.11 -9.70
CA GLU A 20 -19.22 -0.15 -9.69
C GLU A 20 -19.31 0.56 -8.35
N LYS A 21 -19.19 -0.19 -7.24
CA LYS A 21 -19.16 0.41 -5.89
C LYS A 21 -17.93 1.28 -5.67
N ALA A 22 -16.81 0.92 -6.29
CA ALA A 22 -15.55 1.64 -6.22
C ALA A 22 -15.56 2.93 -7.05
N GLY A 23 -16.50 3.07 -7.99
CA GLY A 23 -16.62 4.24 -8.87
C GLY A 23 -15.36 4.50 -9.70
N ILE A 24 -14.52 3.49 -9.88
CA ILE A 24 -13.30 3.54 -10.68
C ILE A 24 -13.42 2.58 -11.83
N ASP A 25 -12.75 2.92 -12.92
CA ASP A 25 -12.61 2.00 -14.02
C ASP A 25 -11.82 0.77 -13.57
N ARG A 26 -12.14 -0.38 -14.17
CA ARG A 26 -11.42 -1.64 -13.98
C ARG A 26 -9.90 -1.49 -14.12
N SER A 27 -9.45 -0.50 -14.89
CA SER A 27 -8.05 -0.17 -15.13
C SER A 27 -7.30 0.45 -13.94
N GLU A 28 -7.98 1.00 -12.93
CA GLU A 28 -7.36 1.71 -11.78
C GLU A 28 -7.47 0.94 -10.46
N ALA A 29 -7.97 -0.29 -10.53
CA ALA A 29 -8.40 -1.09 -9.41
C ALA A 29 -7.42 -2.23 -9.12
N ARG A 30 -6.80 -2.23 -7.95
CA ARG A 30 -6.07 -3.39 -7.41
C ARG A 30 -7.09 -4.31 -6.71
N PHE A 31 -6.97 -5.63 -6.72
CA PHE A 31 -7.86 -6.50 -5.94
C PHE A 31 -7.29 -7.90 -5.63
N GLU A 32 -7.93 -8.66 -4.74
CA GLU A 32 -7.63 -10.03 -4.32
C GLU A 32 -8.92 -10.89 -4.37
N VAL A 33 -8.87 -12.14 -4.87
CA VAL A 33 -10.02 -13.06 -4.84
C VAL A 33 -9.91 -13.94 -3.60
N LEU A 34 -10.92 -13.91 -2.72
CA LEU A 34 -10.91 -14.61 -1.43
C LEU A 34 -11.65 -15.96 -1.47
N ASN A 35 -12.59 -16.15 -2.41
CA ASN A 35 -13.30 -17.41 -2.64
C ASN A 35 -13.79 -17.46 -4.11
N GLU A 36 -13.69 -18.61 -4.78
CA GLU A 36 -14.09 -18.79 -6.19
C GLU A 36 -15.59 -19.11 -6.37
N GLY A 37 -16.26 -19.52 -5.29
CA GLY A 37 -17.68 -19.87 -5.29
C GLY A 37 -17.99 -21.16 -6.04
N LEU A 38 -17.87 -22.30 -5.36
CA LEU A 38 -18.18 -23.63 -5.90
C LEU A 38 -19.33 -24.28 -5.13
N GLY A 39 -20.35 -24.75 -5.85
CA GLY A 39 -21.56 -25.33 -5.24
C GLY A 39 -22.46 -24.24 -4.65
N ASP A 40 -22.69 -24.30 -3.34
CA ASP A 40 -23.60 -23.38 -2.62
C ASP A 40 -22.89 -22.17 -1.99
N GLU A 41 -21.56 -22.08 -2.05
CA GLU A 41 -20.81 -20.93 -1.53
C GLU A 41 -20.62 -19.83 -2.59
N PRO A 42 -20.77 -18.54 -2.23
CA PRO A 42 -20.58 -17.44 -3.18
C PRO A 42 -19.10 -17.11 -3.42
N ALA A 43 -18.81 -16.61 -4.61
CA ALA A 43 -17.50 -16.06 -4.95
C ALA A 43 -17.29 -14.73 -4.21
N ARG A 44 -16.05 -14.45 -3.77
CA ARG A 44 -15.66 -13.24 -3.02
C ARG A 44 -14.41 -12.60 -3.61
N VAL A 45 -14.45 -11.30 -3.82
CA VAL A 45 -13.34 -10.47 -4.33
C VAL A 45 -13.08 -9.31 -3.37
N ARG A 46 -11.88 -8.71 -3.37
CA ARG A 46 -11.35 -7.68 -2.45
C ARG A 46 -10.61 -6.58 -3.24
N LEU A 47 -11.17 -5.43 -3.53
CA LEU A 47 -10.66 -4.42 -4.47
C LEU A 47 -9.95 -3.21 -3.87
N TYR A 48 -8.64 -3.30 -3.67
CA TYR A 48 -7.67 -2.23 -3.40
C TYR A 48 -7.71 -1.04 -4.39
N GLN A 49 -7.94 0.20 -3.97
CA GLN A 49 -7.85 1.37 -4.87
C GLN A 49 -6.60 2.21 -4.58
N ASP A 50 -6.09 2.89 -5.64
CA ASP A 50 -5.09 3.98 -5.72
C ASP A 50 -3.64 3.65 -6.17
N ALA A 51 -3.37 3.69 -7.48
CA ALA A 51 -2.02 3.65 -8.07
C ALA A 51 -1.22 4.96 -7.85
N GLU A 52 -1.89 6.11 -7.96
CA GLU A 52 -1.24 7.42 -7.77
C GLU A 52 -0.67 7.59 -6.36
N GLU A 53 -1.35 7.04 -5.34
CA GLU A 53 -0.82 7.06 -3.96
C GLU A 53 0.43 6.20 -3.81
N LEU A 54 0.49 5.08 -4.52
CA LEU A 54 1.60 4.14 -4.45
C LEU A 54 2.83 4.68 -5.15
N ASP A 55 2.66 5.27 -6.32
CA ASP A 55 3.74 5.97 -7.03
C ASP A 55 4.27 7.14 -6.19
N LEU A 56 3.37 7.85 -5.52
CA LEU A 56 3.74 8.96 -4.63
C LEU A 56 4.51 8.46 -3.40
N ILE A 57 4.07 7.37 -2.76
CA ILE A 57 4.79 6.75 -1.63
C ILE A 57 6.17 6.27 -2.07
N GLU A 58 6.23 5.46 -3.11
CA GLU A 58 7.47 4.84 -3.59
C GLU A 58 8.47 5.90 -4.05
N GLY A 59 8.01 6.85 -4.88
CA GLY A 59 8.84 7.93 -5.41
C GLY A 59 9.43 8.80 -4.31
N LEU A 60 8.61 9.19 -3.32
CA LEU A 60 9.06 9.99 -2.19
C LEU A 60 10.11 9.26 -1.35
N ILE A 61 9.87 8.00 -1.01
CA ILE A 61 10.78 7.21 -0.16
C ILE A 61 12.12 7.01 -0.88
N LYS A 62 12.09 6.66 -2.17
CA LYS A 62 13.30 6.49 -2.98
C LYS A 62 14.08 7.79 -3.16
N GLU A 63 13.39 8.92 -3.39
CA GLU A 63 14.04 10.23 -3.49
C GLU A 63 14.69 10.61 -2.16
N PHE A 64 13.96 10.51 -1.05
CA PHE A 64 14.43 10.93 0.26
C PHE A 64 15.60 10.06 0.76
N LEU A 65 15.44 8.73 0.72
CA LEU A 65 16.48 7.80 1.16
C LEU A 65 17.62 7.66 0.15
N GLY A 66 17.38 7.96 -1.13
CA GLY A 66 18.40 8.02 -2.17
C GLY A 66 19.51 9.05 -1.90
N ILE A 67 19.21 10.07 -1.08
CA ILE A 67 20.19 11.05 -0.60
C ILE A 67 21.16 10.40 0.41
N LEU A 68 20.68 9.43 1.18
CA LEU A 68 21.41 8.79 2.29
C LEU A 68 22.10 7.49 1.85
N THR A 69 21.49 6.73 0.94
CA THR A 69 22.00 5.43 0.46
C THR A 69 21.61 5.18 -0.99
N SER A 70 22.45 4.43 -1.72
CA SER A 70 22.37 4.29 -3.18
C SER A 70 21.43 3.18 -3.68
N ARG A 71 20.91 2.32 -2.79
CA ARG A 71 19.98 1.23 -3.14
C ARG A 71 18.90 1.08 -2.09
N VAL A 72 17.67 1.43 -2.48
CA VAL A 72 16.46 1.39 -1.66
C VAL A 72 15.39 0.67 -2.46
N ASP A 73 15.00 -0.51 -1.98
CA ASP A 73 13.87 -1.26 -2.48
C ASP A 73 12.71 -1.12 -1.48
N VAL A 74 11.48 -1.07 -1.97
CA VAL A 74 10.30 -0.72 -1.18
C VAL A 74 9.17 -1.69 -1.53
N GLU A 75 8.65 -2.39 -0.53
CA GLU A 75 7.45 -3.21 -0.66
C GLU A 75 6.28 -2.49 0.02
N ILE A 76 5.20 -2.27 -0.71
CA ILE A 76 4.07 -1.48 -0.22
C ILE A 76 2.84 -2.36 -0.09
N GLU A 77 2.40 -2.56 1.14
CA GLU A 77 1.24 -3.34 1.48
C GLU A 77 0.02 -2.50 1.84
N PRO A 78 -1.16 -2.99 1.45
CA PRO A 78 -2.40 -2.43 1.90
C PRO A 78 -2.63 -2.59 3.38
N ARG A 79 -2.94 -1.49 4.07
CA ARG A 79 -3.54 -1.57 5.39
C ARG A 79 -4.84 -0.79 5.44
N LYS A 80 -5.66 -1.10 6.44
CA LYS A 80 -6.92 -0.39 6.72
C LYS A 80 -6.70 1.12 6.92
N LYS A 81 -5.51 1.54 7.37
CA LYS A 81 -5.12 2.93 7.63
C LYS A 81 -3.87 3.32 6.84
N GLY A 82 -4.01 3.42 5.52
CA GLY A 82 -2.93 3.80 4.60
C GLY A 82 -2.17 2.59 4.07
N TYR A 83 -0.85 2.62 4.20
CA TYR A 83 0.01 1.59 3.64
C TYR A 83 1.07 1.17 4.66
N TYR A 84 1.32 -0.11 4.76
CA TYR A 84 2.54 -0.59 5.39
C TYR A 84 3.62 -0.62 4.32
N VAL A 85 4.82 -0.18 4.66
CA VAL A 85 5.92 -0.04 3.72
C VAL A 85 7.15 -0.68 4.32
N ASN A 86 7.55 -1.82 3.75
CA ASN A 86 8.81 -2.46 4.11
C ASN A 86 9.93 -1.91 3.23
N ILE A 87 11.01 -1.44 3.84
CA ILE A 87 12.14 -0.83 3.15
C ILE A 87 13.34 -1.75 3.27
N HIS A 88 13.92 -2.12 2.14
CA HIS A 88 15.15 -2.89 2.07
C HIS A 88 16.30 -2.00 1.62
N THR A 89 17.40 -2.00 2.38
CA THR A 89 18.59 -1.25 2.00
C THR A 89 19.82 -2.13 1.97
N ARG A 90 20.87 -1.71 1.25
CA ARG A 90 22.14 -2.45 1.22
C ARG A 90 23.06 -1.98 2.34
N GLY A 91 22.89 -2.56 3.53
CA GLY A 91 23.79 -2.37 4.66
C GLY A 91 23.68 -1.01 5.34
N TYR A 92 22.53 -0.35 5.19
CA TYR A 92 22.21 0.91 5.86
C TYR A 92 21.11 0.77 6.94
N ASP A 93 20.63 -0.46 7.14
CA ASP A 93 19.45 -0.76 7.95
C ASP A 93 19.64 -0.33 9.40
N SER A 94 20.80 -0.62 10.00
CA SER A 94 21.12 -0.23 11.38
C SER A 94 21.10 1.29 11.60
N ALA A 95 21.51 2.07 10.59
CA ALA A 95 21.52 3.52 10.67
C ALA A 95 20.11 4.11 10.55
N LEU A 96 19.30 3.55 9.65
CA LEU A 96 17.92 3.96 9.42
C LEU A 96 16.99 3.52 10.56
N ILE A 97 17.24 2.37 11.20
CA ILE A 97 16.54 1.95 12.43
C ILE A 97 16.96 2.85 13.60
N GLY A 98 18.27 3.04 13.78
CA GLY A 98 18.83 3.84 14.85
C GLY A 98 18.68 3.23 16.24
N ARG A 99 19.25 3.90 17.26
CA ARG A 99 19.24 3.38 18.64
C ARG A 99 17.81 3.33 19.18
N GLY A 100 17.31 2.11 19.40
CA GLY A 100 15.98 1.88 19.94
C GLY A 100 14.85 2.34 19.00
N GLY A 101 15.06 2.30 17.67
CA GLY A 101 14.04 2.64 16.67
C GLY A 101 13.86 4.15 16.41
N LYS A 102 14.58 5.02 17.13
CA LYS A 102 14.38 6.47 17.08
C LYS A 102 14.63 7.11 15.71
N THR A 103 15.50 6.53 14.88
CA THR A 103 15.72 7.07 13.53
C THR A 103 14.56 6.68 12.63
N LEU A 104 14.09 5.43 12.69
CA LEU A 104 12.94 4.96 11.92
C LEU A 104 11.69 5.75 12.25
N GLU A 105 11.43 6.00 13.54
CA GLU A 105 10.32 6.86 13.99
C GLU A 105 10.40 8.27 13.40
N ALA A 106 11.60 8.87 13.36
CA ALA A 106 11.79 10.20 12.79
C ALA A 106 11.63 10.19 11.25
N LEU A 107 12.10 9.15 10.57
CA LEU A 107 11.94 8.97 9.13
C LEU A 107 10.46 8.81 8.76
N GLU A 108 9.74 7.93 9.45
CA GLU A 108 8.31 7.73 9.26
C GLU A 108 7.56 9.04 9.45
N TYR A 109 7.87 9.80 10.51
CA TYR A 109 7.25 11.10 10.76
C TYR A 109 7.45 12.08 9.60
N LEU A 110 8.68 12.22 9.09
CA LEU A 110 9.02 13.14 8.01
C LEU A 110 8.38 12.73 6.67
N ILE A 111 8.45 11.46 6.31
CA ILE A 111 7.85 10.92 5.09
C ILE A 111 6.33 11.14 5.12
N ASN A 112 5.67 10.83 6.23
CA ASN A 112 4.24 11.07 6.39
C ASN A 112 3.89 12.57 6.32
N LEU A 113 4.73 13.46 6.84
CA LEU A 113 4.54 14.91 6.72
C LEU A 113 4.58 15.37 5.25
N MET A 114 5.50 14.80 4.45
CA MET A 114 5.63 15.10 3.02
C MET A 114 4.47 14.52 2.19
N LEU A 115 4.03 13.28 2.47
CA LEU A 115 2.89 12.65 1.80
C LEU A 115 1.60 13.43 2.05
N ARG A 116 1.32 13.80 3.31
CA ARG A 116 0.11 14.55 3.69
C ARG A 116 0.03 15.93 3.04
N ARG A 117 1.17 16.55 2.70
CA ARG A 117 1.20 17.81 1.94
C ARG A 117 0.70 17.63 0.50
N LYS A 118 0.87 16.45 -0.10
CA LYS A 118 0.45 16.11 -1.47
C LYS A 118 -0.96 15.53 -1.49
N LYS A 119 -1.25 14.59 -0.59
CA LYS A 119 -2.55 13.96 -0.39
C LYS A 119 -2.86 13.90 1.11
N PRO A 120 -3.79 14.74 1.65
CA PRO A 120 -4.04 14.88 3.09
C PRO A 120 -4.31 13.60 3.88
N ASN A 121 -4.87 12.58 3.23
CA ASN A 121 -5.25 11.31 3.87
C ASN A 121 -4.23 10.18 3.65
N LEU A 122 -3.17 10.44 2.89
CA LEU A 122 -2.13 9.46 2.59
C LEU A 122 -1.14 9.36 3.74
N GLN A 123 -0.95 8.15 4.24
CA GLN A 123 -0.02 7.85 5.31
C GLN A 123 0.58 6.46 5.17
N VAL A 124 1.75 6.30 5.75
CA VAL A 124 2.54 5.05 5.74
C VAL A 124 3.01 4.67 7.14
N GLU A 125 3.06 3.38 7.40
CA GLU A 125 3.82 2.78 8.50
C GLU A 125 5.08 2.17 7.88
N LEU A 126 6.25 2.51 8.41
CA LEU A 126 7.53 2.08 7.87
C LEU A 126 8.11 0.93 8.68
N ASP A 127 8.68 -0.03 7.97
CA ASP A 127 9.52 -1.06 8.54
C ASP A 127 10.81 -1.19 7.73
N ILE A 128 11.85 -1.75 8.34
CA ILE A 128 13.15 -1.95 7.70
C ILE A 128 13.58 -3.40 7.92
N SER A 129 13.80 -4.10 6.80
CA SER A 129 14.15 -5.51 6.75
C SER A 129 15.48 -5.76 6.04
#